data_AF-H9FEC3-F1
#
_entry.id   AF-H9FEC3-F1
#
_cell.length_a   1.000
_cell.length_b   1.000
_cell.length_c   1.000
_cell.angle_alpha   90.00
_cell.angle_beta   90.00
_cell.angle_gamma   90.00
#
_symmetry.space_group_name_H-M   'P 1'
#
loop_
_entity.id
_entity.type
_entity.pdbx_description
1 polymer ?
#
loop_
_entity_poly.entity_id
_entity_poly.type
_entity_poly.pdbx_seq_one_letter_code
_entity_poly.pdbx_strand_id
1 'polypeptide(L)'
;RDKGSNSETKKSIPRPPKTTAEKKCSALVSHCLNSLSEFMDNMSFLDALLTDVREQNEYGRNDFSWTNGKVKSGLCDEFSLESNDGWTSQSSGELKAAAEALSFTKCSSTISKALENLNSCKKLGRDPTNDLTFYISQKRNNVYFSQSAANLENAWKRIAVIKSVFSSRSLLYVGNRQASIIEYLPTLRNICKTEKLKEQG
;
A
#
# COMPACT_ATOMS: atom_id res chain seq x y z
N ARG A 1 33.98 12.93 -53.46
CA ARG A 1 34.02 14.22 -52.74
C ARG A 1 33.57 13.92 -51.32
N ASP A 2 34.50 13.44 -50.51
CA ASP A 2 34.28 13.05 -49.13
C ASP A 2 34.05 14.29 -48.26
N LYS A 3 32.97 14.28 -47.47
CA LYS A 3 32.84 15.17 -46.32
C LYS A 3 32.84 14.31 -45.07
N GLY A 4 34.00 14.26 -44.43
CA GLY A 4 34.15 13.66 -43.10
C GLY A 4 33.30 14.39 -42.08
N SER A 5 32.42 13.65 -41.41
CA SER A 5 31.78 14.08 -40.17
C SER A 5 32.72 13.75 -39.01
N ASN A 6 33.33 14.81 -38.48
CA ASN A 6 34.23 14.79 -37.35
C ASN A 6 33.47 14.29 -36.09
N SER A 7 33.78 13.09 -35.61
CA SER A 7 33.28 12.59 -34.34
C SER A 7 34.07 13.27 -33.22
N GLU A 8 33.51 14.32 -32.63
CA GLU A 8 34.04 14.91 -31.40
C GLU A 8 33.99 13.88 -30.27
N THR A 9 35.10 13.17 -30.08
CA THR A 9 35.36 12.34 -28.91
C THR A 9 35.38 13.26 -27.70
N LYS A 10 34.25 13.35 -26.97
CA LYS A 10 34.18 13.99 -25.66
C LYS A 10 35.24 13.36 -24.76
N LYS A 11 36.40 14.02 -24.63
CA LYS A 11 37.46 13.63 -23.71
C LYS A 11 36.88 13.66 -22.30
N SER A 12 36.67 12.49 -21.71
CA SER A 12 36.32 12.36 -20.31
C SER A 12 37.47 12.94 -19.47
N ILE A 13 37.20 14.05 -18.78
CA ILE A 13 38.15 14.63 -17.82
C ILE A 13 38.47 13.55 -16.77
N PRO A 14 39.75 13.23 -16.50
CA PRO A 14 40.11 12.27 -15.47
C PRO A 14 39.57 12.78 -14.13
N ARG A 15 38.63 12.03 -13.53
CA ARG A 15 38.14 12.36 -12.20
C ARG A 15 39.27 12.11 -11.19
N PRO A 16 39.51 13.03 -10.24
CA PRO A 16 40.49 12.81 -9.20
C PRO A 16 40.15 11.53 -8.42
N PRO A 17 41.17 10.83 -7.89
CA PRO A 17 40.96 9.58 -7.15
C PRO A 17 40.06 9.84 -5.94
N LYS A 18 38.98 9.06 -5.84
CA LYS A 18 38.00 9.22 -4.77
C LYS A 18 38.66 9.07 -3.40
N THR A 19 38.38 9.99 -2.48
CA THR A 19 38.83 9.87 -1.09
C THR A 19 38.22 8.63 -0.43
N THR A 20 38.84 8.13 0.64
CA THR A 20 38.27 7.01 1.42
C THR A 20 36.87 7.34 1.93
N ALA A 21 36.61 8.62 2.21
CA ALA A 21 35.30 9.15 2.58
C ALA A 21 34.28 9.02 1.45
N GLU A 22 34.63 9.47 0.26
CA GLU A 22 33.76 9.39 -0.91
C GLU A 22 33.45 7.94 -1.28
N LYS A 23 34.40 7.02 -1.14
CA LYS A 23 34.16 5.60 -1.39
C LYS A 23 33.14 5.03 -0.41
N LYS A 24 33.28 5.29 0.89
CA LYS A 24 32.34 4.81 1.93
C LYS A 24 30.93 5.38 1.72
N CYS A 25 30.82 6.68 1.46
CA CYS A 25 29.51 7.29 1.26
C CYS A 25 28.87 6.90 -0.07
N SER A 26 29.66 6.76 -1.14
CA SER A 26 29.18 6.24 -2.42
C SER A 26 28.68 4.80 -2.29
N ALA A 27 29.36 3.96 -1.48
CA ALA A 27 28.92 2.59 -1.22
C ALA A 27 27.59 2.57 -0.45
N LEU A 28 27.44 3.42 0.57
CA LEU A 28 26.18 3.58 1.32
C LEU A 28 25.03 3.98 0.37
N VAL A 29 25.23 5.03 -0.44
CA VAL A 29 24.23 5.49 -1.41
C VAL A 29 23.86 4.39 -2.40
N SER A 30 24.86 3.69 -2.95
CA SER A 30 24.64 2.60 -3.90
C SER A 30 23.85 1.46 -3.26
N HIS A 31 24.14 1.13 -2.01
CA HIS A 31 23.44 0.06 -1.28
C HIS A 31 21.95 0.41 -1.07
N CYS A 32 21.63 1.65 -0.67
CA CYS A 32 20.25 2.10 -0.54
C CYS A 32 19.51 2.09 -1.88
N LEU A 33 20.12 2.65 -2.94
CA LEU A 33 19.49 2.75 -4.25
C LEU A 33 19.31 1.37 -4.91
N ASN A 34 20.26 0.46 -4.72
CA ASN A 34 20.14 -0.92 -5.22
C ASN A 34 19.00 -1.66 -4.52
N SER A 35 18.88 -1.50 -3.20
CA SER A 35 17.77 -2.09 -2.44
C SER A 35 16.41 -1.54 -2.90
N LEU A 36 16.34 -0.25 -3.22
CA LEU A 36 15.11 0.35 -3.75
C LEU A 36 14.79 -0.13 -5.17
N SER A 37 15.80 -0.24 -6.04
CA SER A 37 15.64 -0.79 -7.39
C SER A 37 15.11 -2.22 -7.34
N GLU A 38 15.74 -3.08 -6.53
CA GLU A 38 15.31 -4.48 -6.36
C GLU A 38 13.85 -4.56 -5.89
N PHE A 39 13.44 -3.68 -4.96
CA PHE A 39 12.04 -3.60 -4.54
C PHE A 39 11.12 -3.24 -5.70
N MET A 40 11.44 -2.19 -6.47
CA MET A 40 10.62 -1.76 -7.61
C MET A 40 10.55 -2.84 -8.70
N ASP A 41 11.64 -3.56 -8.96
CA ASP A 41 11.69 -4.66 -9.91
C ASP A 41 10.77 -5.82 -9.46
N ASN A 42 10.79 -6.16 -8.16
CA ASN A 42 9.88 -7.17 -7.60
C ASN A 42 8.41 -6.75 -7.72
N MET A 43 8.09 -5.48 -7.42
CA MET A 43 6.71 -4.99 -7.54
C MET A 43 6.27 -4.97 -9.00
N SER A 44 7.13 -4.53 -9.93
CA SER A 44 6.85 -4.55 -11.37
C SER A 44 6.63 -5.97 -11.90
N PHE A 45 7.39 -6.93 -11.39
CA PHE A 45 7.22 -8.35 -11.72
C PHE A 45 5.89 -8.91 -11.20
N LEU A 46 5.55 -8.60 -9.95
CA LEU A 46 4.27 -9.00 -9.35
C LEU A 46 3.10 -8.39 -10.11
N ASP A 47 3.17 -7.11 -10.47
CA ASP A 47 2.13 -6.47 -11.28
C ASP A 47 2.03 -7.12 -12.66
N ALA A 48 3.14 -7.35 -13.36
CA ALA A 48 3.11 -7.99 -14.68
C ALA A 48 2.52 -9.41 -14.66
N LEU A 49 2.75 -10.18 -13.59
CA LEU A 49 2.24 -11.55 -13.47
C LEU A 49 0.81 -11.65 -12.93
N LEU A 50 0.42 -10.73 -12.05
CA LEU A 50 -0.85 -10.79 -11.33
C LEU A 50 -1.89 -9.80 -11.85
N THR A 51 -1.60 -9.08 -12.95
CA THR A 51 -2.63 -8.31 -13.66
C THR A 51 -3.62 -9.30 -14.28
N ASP A 52 -4.75 -9.50 -13.61
CA ASP A 52 -5.84 -10.30 -14.15
C ASP A 52 -6.41 -9.58 -15.40
N VAL A 53 -6.47 -10.29 -16.53
CA VAL A 53 -7.07 -9.78 -17.78
C VAL A 53 -8.54 -9.36 -17.56
N ARG A 54 -9.18 -9.87 -16.51
CA ARG A 54 -10.54 -9.49 -16.12
C ARG A 54 -10.63 -8.08 -15.51
N GLU A 55 -9.62 -7.62 -14.76
CA GLU A 55 -9.61 -6.29 -14.12
C GLU A 55 -9.38 -5.15 -15.14
N GLN A 56 -8.68 -5.42 -16.25
CA GLN A 56 -8.47 -4.45 -17.35
C GLN A 56 -9.78 -4.05 -18.06
N ASN A 57 -10.79 -4.92 -18.07
CA ASN A 57 -12.08 -4.65 -18.71
C ASN A 57 -13.06 -3.85 -17.84
N GLU A 58 -12.75 -3.64 -16.56
CA GLU A 58 -13.57 -2.84 -15.63
C GLU A 58 -13.04 -1.40 -15.46
N TYR A 59 -11.92 -1.05 -16.11
CA TYR A 59 -11.24 0.25 -16.07
C TYR A 59 -12.02 1.42 -16.73
N GLY A 60 -13.34 1.28 -16.85
CA GLY A 60 -14.26 2.29 -17.36
C GLY A 60 -15.21 2.89 -16.32
N ARG A 61 -15.17 2.44 -15.05
CA ARG A 61 -16.14 2.93 -14.04
C ARG A 61 -15.57 3.01 -12.61
N ASN A 62 -14.90 4.13 -12.34
CA ASN A 62 -14.55 4.72 -11.02
C ASN A 62 -13.18 4.34 -10.41
N ASP A 63 -12.18 5.19 -10.68
CA ASP A 63 -10.76 5.08 -10.32
C ASP A 63 -10.37 5.48 -8.87
N PHE A 64 -11.11 5.05 -7.83
CA PHE A 64 -10.69 5.35 -6.44
C PHE A 64 -10.92 4.20 -5.45
N SER A 65 -10.45 2.99 -5.76
CA SER A 65 -10.47 1.85 -4.83
C SER A 65 -9.06 1.32 -4.55
N TRP A 66 -8.29 2.01 -3.71
CA TRP A 66 -7.00 1.50 -3.19
C TRP A 66 -7.19 0.21 -2.38
N THR A 67 -8.35 0.04 -1.74
CA THR A 67 -8.73 -1.27 -1.19
C THR A 67 -9.58 -1.95 -2.26
N ASN A 68 -9.19 -3.15 -2.70
CA ASN A 68 -9.97 -4.03 -3.58
C ASN A 68 -11.28 -4.54 -2.92
N GLY A 69 -11.88 -3.71 -2.06
CA GLY A 69 -13.15 -3.93 -1.40
C GLY A 69 -14.27 -3.62 -2.38
N LYS A 70 -14.80 -4.67 -2.99
CA LYS A 70 -16.00 -4.61 -3.82
C LYS A 70 -17.18 -4.08 -2.99
N VAL A 71 -17.47 -2.78 -3.07
CA VAL A 71 -18.72 -2.22 -2.52
C VAL A 71 -19.84 -2.58 -3.50
N LYS A 72 -20.48 -3.74 -3.28
CA LYS A 72 -21.73 -4.07 -3.97
C LYS A 72 -22.81 -3.08 -3.53
N SER A 73 -23.45 -2.42 -4.49
CA SER A 73 -24.70 -1.70 -4.26
C SER A 73 -25.75 -2.71 -3.77
N GLY A 74 -26.20 -2.58 -2.52
CA GLY A 74 -27.13 -3.50 -1.86
C GLY A 74 -28.58 -3.40 -2.34
N LEU A 75 -28.80 -3.09 -3.63
CA LEU A 75 -30.14 -2.88 -4.20
C LEU A 75 -30.50 -3.88 -5.31
N CYS A 76 -29.64 -4.86 -5.59
CA CYS A 76 -29.94 -5.94 -6.54
C CYS A 76 -29.48 -7.28 -5.94
N ASP A 77 -30.40 -7.94 -5.25
CA ASP A 77 -30.23 -9.28 -4.70
C ASP A 77 -30.51 -10.30 -5.82
N GLU A 78 -29.63 -10.31 -6.83
CA GLU A 78 -29.64 -11.39 -7.81
C GLU A 78 -28.70 -12.49 -7.28
N PHE A 79 -29.19 -13.74 -7.30
CA PHE A 79 -28.41 -14.92 -6.94
C PHE A 79 -27.18 -15.01 -7.85
N SER A 80 -26.08 -14.41 -7.44
CA SER A 80 -24.80 -14.66 -8.10
C SER A 80 -24.49 -16.12 -7.85
N LEU A 81 -24.56 -16.91 -8.93
CA LEU A 81 -24.07 -18.28 -8.97
C LEU A 81 -22.60 -18.20 -8.56
N GLU A 82 -22.34 -18.47 -7.28
CA GLU A 82 -21.02 -18.50 -6.70
C GLU A 82 -20.28 -19.60 -7.47
N SER A 83 -19.35 -19.20 -8.34
CA SER A 83 -18.52 -20.18 -9.02
C SER A 83 -17.77 -20.91 -7.91
N ASN A 84 -17.84 -22.23 -7.93
CA ASN A 84 -17.32 -23.11 -6.88
C ASN A 84 -15.77 -23.18 -6.91
N ASP A 85 -15.14 -22.10 -7.37
CA ASP A 85 -13.72 -21.88 -7.57
C ASP A 85 -13.19 -20.85 -6.55
N GLY A 86 -13.89 -20.70 -5.42
CA GLY A 86 -13.51 -19.85 -4.28
C GLY A 86 -12.11 -20.13 -3.69
N TRP A 87 -11.43 -21.18 -4.15
CA TRP A 87 -10.05 -21.49 -3.79
C TRP A 87 -8.98 -20.74 -4.60
N THR A 88 -9.28 -20.20 -5.79
CA THR A 88 -8.22 -19.68 -6.70
C THR A 88 -8.07 -18.16 -6.68
N SER A 89 -9.16 -17.41 -6.47
CA SER A 89 -9.10 -15.93 -6.52
C SER A 89 -8.77 -15.28 -5.17
N GLN A 90 -9.12 -15.90 -4.05
CA GLN A 90 -8.78 -15.38 -2.71
C GLN A 90 -7.32 -15.66 -2.36
N SER A 91 -6.77 -16.80 -2.83
CA SER A 91 -5.38 -17.20 -2.60
C SER A 91 -4.37 -16.37 -3.40
N SER A 92 -4.71 -15.90 -4.60
CA SER A 92 -3.82 -15.06 -5.41
C SER A 92 -3.64 -13.65 -4.83
N GLY A 93 -4.69 -13.04 -4.30
CA GLY A 93 -4.65 -11.74 -3.63
C GLY A 93 -3.86 -11.77 -2.31
N GLU A 94 -4.05 -12.82 -1.50
CA GLU A 94 -3.29 -13.04 -0.26
C GLU A 94 -1.79 -13.27 -0.56
N LEU A 95 -1.49 -14.06 -1.60
CA LEU A 95 -0.11 -14.29 -2.05
C LEU A 95 0.55 -12.99 -2.55
N LYS A 96 -0.17 -12.16 -3.32
CA LYS A 96 0.31 -10.83 -3.75
C LYS A 96 0.69 -9.98 -2.54
N ALA A 97 -0.25 -9.81 -1.61
CA ALA A 97 -0.03 -9.00 -0.41
C ALA A 97 1.14 -9.50 0.43
N ALA A 98 1.27 -10.83 0.59
CA ALA A 98 2.40 -11.43 1.31
C ALA A 98 3.74 -11.16 0.59
N ALA A 99 3.79 -11.30 -0.73
CA ALA A 99 5.00 -11.06 -1.53
C ALA A 99 5.42 -9.57 -1.54
N GLU A 100 4.46 -8.65 -1.63
CA GLU A 100 4.69 -7.21 -1.52
C GLU A 100 5.22 -6.84 -0.13
N ALA A 101 4.59 -7.35 0.94
CA ALA A 101 5.01 -7.12 2.31
C ALA A 101 6.42 -7.65 2.57
N LEU A 102 6.73 -8.85 2.07
CA LEU A 102 8.08 -9.42 2.17
C LEU A 102 9.12 -8.56 1.42
N SER A 103 8.80 -8.13 0.20
CA SER A 103 9.70 -7.29 -0.61
C SER A 103 9.95 -5.94 0.05
N PHE A 104 8.90 -5.32 0.59
CA PHE A 104 8.99 -4.06 1.32
C PHE A 104 9.81 -4.20 2.61
N THR A 105 9.54 -5.24 3.41
CA THR A 105 10.26 -5.46 4.67
C THR A 105 11.75 -5.71 4.45
N LYS A 106 12.11 -6.50 3.41
CA LYS A 106 13.50 -6.69 2.99
C LYS A 106 14.16 -5.37 2.61
N CYS A 107 13.52 -4.57 1.76
CA CYS A 107 14.03 -3.29 1.31
C CYS A 107 14.22 -2.31 2.47
N SER A 108 13.18 -2.14 3.28
CA SER A 108 13.17 -1.26 4.45
C SER A 108 14.26 -1.63 5.46
N SER A 109 14.41 -2.93 5.78
CA SER A 109 15.46 -3.39 6.70
C SER A 109 16.87 -3.11 6.14
N THR A 110 17.07 -3.33 4.85
CA THR A 110 18.37 -3.12 4.17
C THR A 110 18.75 -1.64 4.14
N ILE A 111 17.81 -0.76 3.78
CA ILE A 111 18.01 0.69 3.80
C ILE A 111 18.27 1.18 5.23
N SER A 112 17.50 0.70 6.21
CA SER A 112 17.67 1.10 7.61
C SER A 112 19.08 0.77 8.13
N LYS A 113 19.57 -0.45 7.88
CA LYS A 113 20.94 -0.86 8.22
C LYS A 113 22.01 -0.02 7.50
N ALA A 114 21.79 0.32 6.23
CA ALA A 114 22.70 1.17 5.49
C ALA A 114 22.77 2.58 6.09
N LEU A 115 21.62 3.10 6.54
CA LEU A 115 21.48 4.44 7.10
C LEU A 115 22.12 4.59 8.49
N GLU A 116 22.31 3.51 9.24
CA GLU A 116 23.10 3.55 10.49
C GLU A 116 24.52 4.10 10.27
N ASN A 117 25.09 3.86 9.08
CA ASN A 117 26.41 4.35 8.69
C ASN A 117 26.41 5.82 8.20
N LEU A 118 25.25 6.47 8.12
CA LEU A 118 25.11 7.85 7.64
C LEU A 118 25.93 8.85 8.47
N ASN A 119 25.88 8.71 9.79
CA ASN A 119 26.58 9.61 10.72
C ASN A 119 28.10 9.52 10.55
N SER A 120 28.61 8.33 10.23
CA SER A 120 30.03 8.11 9.95
C SER A 120 30.48 8.85 8.68
N CYS A 121 29.62 8.94 7.67
CA CYS A 121 29.87 9.76 6.48
C CYS A 121 29.90 11.26 6.79
N LYS A 122 28.92 11.75 7.56
CA LYS A 122 28.86 13.15 7.96
C LYS A 122 30.10 13.58 8.75
N LYS A 123 30.57 12.74 9.69
CA LYS A 123 31.81 12.97 10.45
C LYS A 123 33.05 13.04 9.58
N LEU A 124 33.04 12.39 8.43
CA LEU A 124 34.14 12.35 7.48
C LEU A 124 34.07 13.49 6.44
N GLY A 125 33.17 14.46 6.65
CA GLY A 125 33.05 15.69 5.85
C GLY A 125 32.17 15.55 4.60
N ARG A 126 31.50 14.41 4.39
CA ARG A 126 30.58 14.21 3.25
C ARG A 126 29.18 13.87 3.75
N ASP A 127 28.20 14.68 3.37
CA ASP A 127 26.80 14.40 3.63
C ASP A 127 26.14 13.74 2.40
N PRO A 128 25.81 12.43 2.44
CA PRO A 128 25.12 11.77 1.35
C PRO A 128 23.61 12.01 1.35
N THR A 129 23.05 12.81 2.26
CA THR A 129 21.60 13.07 2.33
C THR A 129 21.07 13.63 1.00
N ASN A 130 21.80 14.52 0.33
CA ASN A 130 21.40 15.05 -0.98
C ASN A 130 21.43 13.99 -2.10
N ASP A 131 22.29 12.96 -1.99
CA ASP A 131 22.37 11.87 -2.97
C ASP A 131 21.22 10.84 -2.77
N LEU A 132 20.62 10.82 -1.58
CA LEU A 132 19.56 9.89 -1.16
C LEU A 132 18.15 10.50 -1.22
N THR A 133 18.05 11.83 -1.31
CA THR A 133 16.77 12.54 -1.27
C THR A 133 16.51 13.22 -2.60
N PHE A 134 15.24 13.21 -3.01
CA PHE A 134 14.80 14.03 -4.13
C PHE A 134 14.34 15.39 -3.61
N TYR A 135 14.69 16.44 -4.34
CA TYR A 135 14.15 17.76 -4.07
C TYR A 135 12.64 17.77 -4.36
N ILE A 136 11.82 17.87 -3.31
CA ILE A 136 10.39 18.09 -3.43
C ILE A 136 10.14 19.60 -3.41
N SER A 137 9.59 20.13 -4.50
CA SER A 137 9.22 21.55 -4.57
C SER A 137 8.26 21.90 -3.43
N GLN A 138 8.54 23.01 -2.72
CA GLN A 138 7.76 23.49 -1.58
C GLN A 138 6.28 23.72 -1.90
N LYS A 139 5.94 23.94 -3.18
CA LYS A 139 4.55 24.05 -3.67
C LYS A 139 3.73 22.76 -3.45
N ARG A 140 4.38 21.60 -3.30
CA ARG A 140 3.76 20.29 -3.04
C ARG A 140 3.86 19.85 -1.57
N ASN A 141 4.56 20.59 -0.70
CA ASN A 141 4.67 20.25 0.74
C ASN A 141 3.34 20.39 1.49
N ASN A 142 2.32 21.00 0.88
CA ASN A 142 0.97 21.09 1.45
C ASN A 142 0.04 19.93 1.02
N VAL A 143 0.52 18.98 0.22
CA VAL A 143 -0.27 17.78 -0.12
C VAL A 143 -0.01 16.73 0.95
N TYR A 144 -0.65 16.91 2.11
CA TYR A 144 -0.73 15.86 3.11
C TYR A 144 -2.01 15.07 2.84
N PHE A 145 -1.88 13.74 2.73
CA PHE A 145 -3.03 12.86 2.92
C PHE A 145 -3.34 12.87 4.42
N SER A 146 -4.03 13.90 4.92
CA SER A 146 -4.80 13.65 6.13
C SER A 146 -5.86 12.66 5.75
N GLN A 147 -5.74 11.44 6.25
CA GLN A 147 -6.91 10.67 6.61
C GLN A 147 -7.72 11.61 7.49
N SER A 148 -8.73 12.31 6.92
CA SER A 148 -9.55 13.26 7.66
C SER A 148 -9.96 12.50 8.90
N ALA A 149 -9.49 12.93 10.08
CA ALA A 149 -9.46 12.10 11.29
C ALA A 149 -10.78 11.35 11.35
N ALA A 150 -10.76 10.05 11.02
CA ALA A 150 -11.98 9.29 10.81
C ALA A 150 -12.73 9.43 12.11
N ASN A 151 -13.82 10.22 12.11
CA ASN A 151 -14.29 10.95 13.29
C ASN A 151 -14.12 10.07 14.54
N LEU A 152 -13.08 10.35 15.33
CA LEU A 152 -12.55 9.41 16.30
C LEU A 152 -13.66 9.03 17.29
N GLU A 153 -14.45 10.03 17.65
CA GLU A 153 -15.64 9.89 18.48
C GLU A 153 -16.68 8.92 17.87
N ASN A 154 -16.96 9.02 16.57
CA ASN A 154 -17.84 8.09 15.86
C ASN A 154 -17.27 6.67 15.80
N ALA A 155 -15.94 6.51 15.63
CA ALA A 155 -15.29 5.21 15.67
C ALA A 155 -15.41 4.57 17.06
N TRP A 156 -15.17 5.34 18.13
CA TRP A 156 -15.35 4.89 19.51
C TRP A 156 -16.81 4.53 19.81
N LYS A 157 -17.78 5.34 19.36
CA LYS A 157 -19.22 5.03 19.49
C LYS A 157 -19.58 3.72 18.79
N ARG A 158 -19.07 3.48 17.57
CA ARG A 158 -19.28 2.20 16.86
C ARG A 158 -18.70 1.01 17.61
N ILE A 159 -17.47 1.14 18.14
CA ILE A 159 -16.83 0.09 18.94
C ILE A 159 -17.63 -0.19 20.22
N ALA A 160 -18.14 0.85 20.90
CA ALA A 160 -18.94 0.69 22.11
C ALA A 160 -20.25 -0.07 21.83
N VAL A 161 -20.94 0.24 20.72
CA VAL A 161 -22.15 -0.47 20.29
C VAL A 161 -21.83 -1.94 19.97
N ILE A 162 -20.76 -2.20 19.21
CA ILE A 162 -20.31 -3.58 18.92
C ILE A 162 -20.07 -4.33 20.23
N LYS A 163 -19.29 -3.76 21.16
CA LYS A 163 -19.01 -4.39 22.44
C LYS A 163 -20.28 -4.66 23.23
N SER A 164 -21.21 -3.71 23.28
CA SER A 164 -22.48 -3.86 23.99
C SER A 164 -23.35 -4.98 23.41
N VAL A 165 -23.54 -5.01 22.08
CA VAL A 165 -24.33 -6.04 21.39
C VAL A 165 -23.69 -7.43 21.58
N PHE A 166 -22.38 -7.54 21.39
CA PHE A 166 -21.67 -8.82 21.47
C PHE A 166 -21.26 -9.19 22.91
N SER A 167 -21.64 -8.41 23.94
CA SER A 167 -21.47 -8.83 25.34
C SER A 167 -22.46 -9.93 25.73
N SER A 168 -23.59 -10.03 25.04
CA SER A 168 -24.58 -11.09 25.29
C SER A 168 -24.26 -12.35 24.48
N ARG A 169 -24.24 -13.50 25.17
CA ARG A 169 -24.00 -14.81 24.54
C ARG A 169 -25.02 -15.17 23.45
N SER A 170 -26.25 -14.64 23.53
CA SER A 170 -27.30 -14.86 22.53
C SER A 170 -27.06 -14.16 21.19
N LEU A 171 -26.23 -13.11 21.18
CA LEU A 171 -25.94 -12.30 19.99
C LEU A 171 -24.55 -12.59 19.42
N LEU A 172 -23.75 -13.40 20.14
CA LEU A 172 -22.41 -13.84 19.73
C LEU A 172 -22.44 -14.93 18.65
N TYR A 173 -23.54 -15.67 18.52
CA TYR A 173 -23.64 -16.83 17.64
C TYR A 173 -24.90 -16.76 16.79
N VAL A 174 -24.75 -17.07 15.50
CA VAL A 174 -25.86 -17.36 14.59
C VAL A 174 -25.83 -18.86 14.31
N GLY A 175 -26.72 -19.60 14.97
CA GLY A 175 -26.66 -21.06 14.98
C GLY A 175 -25.35 -21.57 15.61
N ASN A 176 -24.59 -22.38 14.87
CA ASN A 176 -23.32 -22.96 15.33
C ASN A 176 -22.08 -22.13 14.94
N ARG A 177 -22.26 -20.99 14.24
CA ARG A 177 -21.16 -20.11 13.78
C ARG A 177 -21.13 -18.84 14.62
N GLN A 178 -19.93 -18.35 14.93
CA GLN A 178 -19.76 -17.04 15.55
C GLN A 178 -20.29 -15.95 14.62
N ALA A 179 -21.13 -15.06 15.15
CA ALA A 179 -21.75 -13.98 14.38
C ALA A 179 -20.67 -12.98 13.91
N SER A 180 -20.66 -12.72 12.60
CA SER A 180 -19.78 -11.69 12.04
C SER A 180 -20.41 -10.30 12.20
N ILE A 181 -19.62 -9.33 12.66
CA ILE A 181 -20.07 -7.94 12.90
C ILE A 181 -20.68 -7.33 11.62
N ILE A 182 -20.10 -7.66 10.45
CA ILE A 182 -20.55 -7.15 9.15
C ILE A 182 -21.85 -7.78 8.65
N GLU A 183 -22.21 -8.98 9.13
CA GLU A 183 -23.45 -9.67 8.76
C GLU A 183 -24.59 -9.31 9.76
N TYR A 184 -24.24 -9.18 11.04
CA TYR A 184 -25.21 -9.11 12.12
C TYR A 184 -25.75 -7.70 12.39
N LEU A 185 -24.86 -6.70 12.48
CA LEU A 185 -25.27 -5.33 12.81
C LEU A 185 -26.19 -4.67 11.77
N PRO A 186 -26.00 -4.85 10.45
CA PRO A 186 -26.94 -4.32 9.47
C PRO A 186 -28.36 -4.86 9.67
N THR A 187 -28.48 -6.15 9.99
CA THR A 187 -29.76 -6.83 10.26
C THR A 187 -30.44 -6.26 11.51
N LEU A 188 -29.71 -6.16 12.63
CA LEU A 188 -30.23 -5.52 13.85
C LEU A 188 -30.66 -4.07 13.62
N ARG A 189 -29.88 -3.31 12.85
CA ARG A 189 -30.24 -1.92 12.50
C ARG A 189 -31.57 -1.85 11.76
N ASN A 190 -31.82 -2.77 10.84
CA ASN A 190 -33.09 -2.84 10.12
C ASN A 190 -34.25 -3.19 11.06
N ILE A 191 -34.08 -4.17 11.95
CA ILE A 191 -35.07 -4.52 12.97
C ILE A 191 -35.40 -3.30 13.85
N CYS A 192 -34.39 -2.64 14.42
CA CYS A 192 -34.60 -1.45 15.27
C CYS A 192 -35.30 -0.31 14.51
N LYS A 193 -35.00 -0.11 13.22
CA LYS A 193 -35.70 0.89 12.40
C LYS A 193 -37.18 0.54 12.24
N THR A 194 -37.49 -0.72 11.95
CA THR A 194 -38.87 -1.18 11.76
C THR A 194 -39.67 -1.07 13.05
N GLU A 195 -39.10 -1.47 14.19
CA GLU A 195 -39.76 -1.34 15.49
C GLU A 195 -39.99 0.13 15.87
N LYS A 196 -39.01 1.01 15.62
CA LYS A 196 -39.18 2.45 15.85
C LYS A 196 -40.31 3.06 15.00
N LEU A 197 -40.50 2.58 13.76
CA LEU A 197 -41.60 3.03 12.91
C LEU A 197 -42.97 2.55 13.43
N LYS A 198 -43.03 1.37 14.07
CA LYS A 198 -44.24 0.88 14.73
C LYS A 198 -44.58 1.66 15.99
N GLU A 199 -43.59 2.13 16.74
CA GLU A 199 -43.81 2.95 17.94
C GLU A 199 -44.31 4.38 17.63
N GLN A 200 -44.15 4.82 16.38
CA GLN A 200 -44.56 6.15 15.91
C GLN A 200 -45.89 6.17 15.16
N GLY A 201 -46.57 5.01 15.05
CA GLY A 201 -47.85 4.83 14.34
C GLY A 201 -48.96 4.36 15.25
#